data_AF-A0A950A1Y2-F1
#
_entry.id   AF-A0A950A1Y2-F1
#
_cell.length_a   1.000
_cell.length_b   1.000
_cell.length_c   1.000
_cell.angle_alpha   90.00
_cell.angle_beta   90.00
_cell.angle_gamma   90.00
#
_symmetry.space_group_name_H-M   'P 1'
#
loop_
_entity.id
_entity.type
_entity.pdbx_description
1 polymer ?
#
loop_
_entity_poly.entity_id
_entity_poly.type
_entity_poly.pdbx_seq_one_letter_code
_entity_poly.pdbx_strand_id
1 'polypeptide(L)'
;MPRGHYLAESVKDAIWVLRAEGVSEAEIGRRLGLPKRTVSKYLQRMGGIRPRSRRRPERCLTSAEREEISRGIARGESARAIGRVLGRSHTTISREINRCGGRGRYRAHVAERAAWERARRPRATKLELCGELRALVIERLGQDHSPQQISGWLRLAYPDNEQMQVSHETIYRALYVQARGSLARELTRHLRTRRQKRFARAHSNRGQGPGCIAGMVMIFERPPEVADRAVPGHWEGDLLMGTRDSAIATLVERQTRYCQLVALPKGTNAEPVCEALQASITTLPVQL
;
A
#
# COMPACT_ATOMS: atom_id res chain seq x y z
N MET A 1 24.56 0.84 -10.46
CA MET A 1 23.15 1.07 -10.88
C MET A 1 22.39 -0.26 -10.80
N PRO A 2 21.42 -0.48 -9.90
CA PRO A 2 20.72 -1.76 -9.85
C PRO A 2 19.72 -1.87 -11.01
N ARG A 3 19.80 -2.96 -11.78
CA ARG A 3 18.89 -3.36 -12.86
C ARG A 3 17.46 -3.55 -12.33
N GLY A 4 16.70 -2.46 -12.24
CA GLY A 4 15.26 -2.52 -12.07
C GLY A 4 14.62 -2.73 -13.43
N HIS A 5 14.18 -3.95 -13.75
CA HIS A 5 13.36 -4.20 -14.94
C HIS A 5 12.22 -3.18 -14.96
N TYR A 6 12.24 -2.25 -15.92
CA TYR A 6 11.12 -1.37 -16.18
C TYR A 6 9.96 -2.27 -16.60
N LEU A 7 8.97 -2.45 -15.71
CA LEU A 7 7.74 -3.17 -16.06
C LEU A 7 7.10 -2.48 -17.26
N ALA A 8 6.67 -3.27 -18.24
CA ALA A 8 5.85 -2.77 -19.35
C ALA A 8 4.55 -2.15 -18.80
N GLU A 9 3.98 -1.19 -19.52
CA GLU A 9 2.77 -0.49 -19.04
C GLU A 9 1.58 -1.44 -18.92
N SER A 10 1.44 -2.40 -19.84
CA SER A 10 0.44 -3.47 -19.76
C SER A 10 0.56 -4.30 -18.48
N VAL A 11 1.79 -4.67 -18.10
CA VAL A 11 2.06 -5.42 -16.87
C VAL A 11 1.73 -4.58 -15.63
N LYS A 12 2.07 -3.28 -15.63
CA LYS A 12 1.70 -2.36 -14.55
C LYS A 12 0.19 -2.27 -14.37
N ASP A 13 -0.55 -2.16 -15.48
CA ASP A 13 -2.01 -2.11 -15.45
C ASP A 13 -2.62 -3.42 -14.95
N ALA A 14 -2.11 -4.57 -15.41
CA ALA A 14 -2.54 -5.88 -14.94
C ALA A 14 -2.33 -6.07 -13.43
N ILE A 15 -1.19 -5.63 -12.88
CA ILE A 15 -0.95 -5.62 -11.42
C ILE A 15 -2.06 -4.84 -10.70
N TRP A 16 -2.44 -3.66 -11.21
CA TRP A 16 -3.46 -2.83 -10.57
C TRP A 16 -4.86 -3.42 -10.67
N VAL A 17 -5.19 -4.10 -11.77
CA VAL A 17 -6.48 -4.78 -11.96
C VAL A 17 -6.62 -5.93 -10.97
N LEU A 18 -5.69 -6.89 -11.00
CA LEU A 18 -5.70 -8.04 -10.08
C LEU A 18 -5.67 -7.60 -8.61
N ARG A 19 -4.94 -6.53 -8.31
CA ARG A 19 -4.91 -5.96 -6.97
C ARG A 19 -6.28 -5.44 -6.52
N ALA A 20 -7.02 -4.79 -7.42
CA ALA A 20 -8.34 -4.23 -7.12
C ALA A 20 -9.36 -5.34 -6.84
N GLU A 21 -9.20 -6.50 -7.47
CA GLU A 21 -9.97 -7.72 -7.23
C GLU A 21 -9.63 -8.42 -5.90
N GLY A 22 -8.62 -7.92 -5.16
CA GLY A 22 -8.23 -8.48 -3.86
C GLY A 22 -7.17 -9.59 -3.93
N VAL A 23 -6.67 -9.90 -5.13
CA VAL A 23 -5.63 -10.92 -5.34
C VAL A 23 -4.35 -10.56 -4.56
N SER A 24 -3.75 -11.56 -3.92
CA SER A 24 -2.54 -11.37 -3.11
C SER A 24 -1.33 -11.00 -3.97
N GLU A 25 -0.35 -10.29 -3.40
CA GLU A 25 0.86 -9.92 -4.15
C GLU A 25 1.68 -11.12 -4.63
N ALA A 26 1.60 -12.25 -3.91
CA ALA A 26 2.22 -13.50 -4.32
C ALA A 26 1.51 -14.12 -5.53
N GLU A 27 0.18 -14.14 -5.50
CA GLU A 27 -0.65 -14.67 -6.58
C GLU A 27 -0.60 -13.79 -7.84
N ILE A 28 -0.60 -12.45 -7.68
CA ILE A 28 -0.34 -11.51 -8.79
C ILE A 28 0.99 -11.83 -9.45
N GLY A 29 2.02 -12.10 -8.64
CA GLY A 29 3.33 -12.51 -9.14
C GLY A 29 3.25 -13.77 -10.00
N ARG A 30 2.63 -14.84 -9.47
CA ARG A 30 2.46 -16.11 -10.20
C ARG A 30 1.72 -15.92 -11.52
N ARG A 31 0.58 -15.22 -11.53
CA ARG A 31 -0.24 -14.99 -12.74
C ARG A 31 0.49 -14.21 -13.83
N LEU A 32 1.40 -13.31 -13.45
CA LEU A 32 2.13 -12.45 -14.38
C LEU A 32 3.55 -12.95 -14.68
N GLY A 33 3.95 -14.10 -14.16
CA GLY A 33 5.32 -14.61 -14.29
C GLY A 33 6.37 -13.73 -13.61
N LEU A 34 6.00 -13.02 -12.54
CA LEU A 34 6.86 -12.09 -11.80
C LEU A 34 7.14 -12.58 -10.38
N PRO A 35 8.36 -12.35 -9.84
CA PRO A 35 8.61 -12.55 -8.42
C PRO A 35 7.70 -11.67 -7.56
N LYS A 36 7.14 -12.22 -6.45
CA LYS A 36 6.36 -11.46 -5.44
C LYS A 36 7.05 -10.15 -5.05
N ARG A 37 8.38 -10.19 -4.87
CA ARG A 37 9.19 -9.04 -4.47
C ARG A 37 9.10 -7.90 -5.48
N THR A 38 9.00 -8.20 -6.77
CA THR A 38 8.87 -7.21 -7.85
C THR A 38 7.52 -6.49 -7.76
N VAL A 39 6.43 -7.25 -7.60
CA VAL A 39 5.08 -6.70 -7.41
C VAL A 39 5.02 -5.85 -6.14
N SER A 40 5.58 -6.36 -5.04
CA SER A 40 5.56 -5.65 -3.76
C SER A 40 6.34 -4.33 -3.79
N LYS A 41 7.56 -4.34 -4.34
CA LYS A 41 8.39 -3.14 -4.53
C LYS A 41 7.70 -2.12 -5.44
N TYR A 42 7.08 -2.57 -6.53
CA TYR A 42 6.34 -1.70 -7.43
C TYR A 42 5.16 -1.02 -6.69
N LEU A 43 4.31 -1.80 -6.01
CA LEU A 43 3.17 -1.27 -5.27
C LEU A 43 3.60 -0.34 -4.12
N GLN A 44 4.68 -0.67 -3.41
CA GLN A 44 5.22 0.15 -2.32
C GLN A 44 5.75 1.49 -2.85
N ARG A 45 6.44 1.48 -4.00
CA ARG A 45 6.91 2.70 -4.67
C ARG A 45 5.77 3.62 -5.10
N MET A 46 4.63 3.04 -5.49
CA MET A 46 3.42 3.81 -5.83
C MET A 46 2.54 4.14 -4.61
N GLY A 47 2.97 3.82 -3.39
CA GLY A 47 2.20 4.04 -2.17
C GLY A 47 0.92 3.19 -2.06
N GLY A 48 0.79 2.15 -2.89
CA GLY A 48 -0.43 1.35 -2.97
C GLY A 48 -1.62 2.06 -3.61
N ILE A 49 -1.39 3.22 -4.25
CA ILE A 49 -2.40 4.02 -4.92
C ILE A 49 -2.18 3.95 -6.43
N ARG A 50 -3.20 3.49 -7.17
CA ARG A 50 -3.15 3.42 -8.63
C ARG A 50 -2.93 4.83 -9.21
N PRO A 51 -1.86 5.05 -9.99
CA PRO A 51 -1.70 6.30 -10.74
C PRO A 51 -2.87 6.49 -11.69
N ARG A 52 -3.29 7.72 -11.90
CA ARG A 52 -4.27 8.01 -12.95
C ARG A 52 -3.67 7.67 -14.31
N SER A 53 -4.35 6.82 -15.08
CA SER A 53 -3.98 6.52 -16.45
C SER A 53 -3.94 7.82 -17.26
N ARG A 54 -2.84 8.03 -17.96
CA ARG A 54 -2.60 9.28 -18.68
C ARG A 54 -3.29 9.18 -20.04
N ARG A 55 -4.26 10.05 -20.29
CA ARG A 55 -4.96 10.14 -21.58
C ARG A 55 -4.64 11.48 -22.24
N ARG A 56 -4.47 11.46 -23.57
CA ARG A 56 -4.33 12.67 -24.37
C ARG A 56 -5.68 13.02 -25.00
N PRO A 57 -6.06 14.31 -25.02
CA PRO A 57 -7.16 14.78 -25.85
C PRO A 57 -6.87 14.53 -27.34
N GLU A 58 -7.89 14.25 -28.14
CA GLU A 58 -7.78 14.02 -29.60
C GLU A 58 -7.23 15.23 -30.38
N ARG A 59 -7.44 16.44 -29.84
CA ARG A 59 -6.87 17.68 -30.38
C ARG A 59 -5.35 17.79 -30.24
N CYS A 60 -4.70 16.93 -29.46
CA CYS A 60 -3.25 16.93 -29.34
C CYS A 60 -2.62 16.17 -30.50
N LEU A 61 -1.49 16.67 -31.01
CA LEU A 61 -0.70 15.95 -32.01
C LEU A 61 -0.36 14.55 -31.49
N THR A 62 -0.45 13.56 -32.37
CA THR A 62 -0.06 12.17 -32.16
C THR A 62 1.46 12.01 -32.37
N SER A 63 1.98 10.82 -32.03
CA SER A 63 3.40 10.52 -32.31
C SER A 63 3.67 10.52 -33.82
N ALA A 64 2.76 9.97 -34.63
CA ALA A 64 2.89 9.94 -36.09
C ALA A 64 2.87 11.35 -36.70
N GLU A 65 1.96 12.22 -36.24
CA GLU A 65 1.93 13.62 -36.69
C GLU A 65 3.22 14.37 -36.32
N ARG A 66 3.81 14.10 -35.14
CA ARG A 66 5.11 14.69 -34.77
C ARG A 66 6.25 14.19 -35.63
N GLU A 67 6.19 12.93 -36.08
CA GLU A 67 7.17 12.38 -37.01
C GLU A 67 7.09 13.08 -38.37
N GLU A 68 5.87 13.29 -38.87
CA GLU A 68 5.65 14.01 -40.12
C GLU A 68 6.12 15.47 -40.01
N ILE A 69 5.88 16.14 -38.88
CA ILE A 69 6.45 17.48 -38.63
C ILE A 69 7.98 17.45 -38.71
N SER A 70 8.63 16.44 -38.13
CA SER A 70 10.09 16.30 -38.18
C SER A 70 10.60 16.09 -39.61
N ARG A 71 9.90 15.27 -40.41
CA ARG A 71 10.25 15.02 -41.82
C ARG A 71 10.01 16.26 -42.69
N GLY A 72 8.89 16.96 -42.50
CA GLY A 72 8.60 18.20 -43.22
C GLY A 72 9.61 19.31 -42.91
N ILE A 73 10.08 19.40 -41.65
CA ILE A 73 11.18 20.33 -41.31
C ILE A 73 12.46 19.98 -42.06
N ALA A 74 12.83 18.70 -42.13
CA ALA A 74 14.02 18.25 -42.84
C ALA A 74 13.93 18.52 -44.35
N ARG A 75 12.72 18.47 -44.93
CA ARG A 75 12.42 18.88 -46.31
C ARG A 75 12.38 20.40 -46.53
N GLY A 76 12.59 21.21 -45.49
CA GLY A 76 12.53 22.67 -45.60
C GLY A 76 11.10 23.24 -45.65
N GLU A 77 10.07 22.44 -45.40
CA GLU A 77 8.68 22.85 -45.56
C GLU A 77 8.22 23.87 -44.50
N SER A 78 7.41 24.84 -44.92
CA SER A 78 6.81 25.81 -44.00
C SER A 78 5.78 25.15 -43.06
N ALA A 79 5.53 25.74 -41.89
CA ALA A 79 4.50 25.25 -40.98
C ALA A 79 3.09 25.21 -41.62
N ARG A 80 2.83 26.03 -42.65
CA ARG A 80 1.58 26.02 -43.43
C ARG A 80 1.49 24.79 -44.34
N ALA A 81 2.58 24.42 -45.00
CA ALA A 81 2.63 23.22 -45.84
C ALA A 81 2.45 21.96 -45.00
N ILE A 82 3.20 21.84 -43.91
CA ILE A 82 3.10 20.72 -42.96
C ILE A 82 1.68 20.63 -42.37
N GLY A 83 1.10 21.77 -41.99
CA GLY A 83 -0.27 21.82 -41.47
C GLY A 83 -1.32 21.32 -42.47
N ARG A 84 -1.19 21.68 -43.76
CA ARG A 84 -2.09 21.19 -44.82
C ARG A 84 -2.03 19.68 -44.97
N VAL A 85 -0.82 19.10 -45.02
CA VAL A 85 -0.62 17.63 -45.14
C VAL A 85 -1.25 16.89 -43.95
N LEU A 86 -1.10 17.43 -42.74
CA LEU A 86 -1.60 16.80 -41.52
C LEU A 86 -3.08 17.10 -41.21
N GLY A 87 -3.75 17.94 -41.99
CA GLY A 87 -5.10 18.42 -41.64
C GLY A 87 -5.13 19.22 -40.32
N ARG A 88 -4.05 19.93 -39.99
CA ARG A 88 -3.91 20.71 -38.75
C ARG A 88 -3.64 22.19 -39.05
N SER A 89 -4.08 23.07 -38.16
CA SER A 89 -3.77 24.51 -38.25
C SER A 89 -2.24 24.72 -38.24
N HIS A 90 -1.75 25.54 -39.16
CA HIS A 90 -0.33 25.93 -39.22
C HIS A 90 0.18 26.54 -37.90
N THR A 91 -0.71 27.20 -37.13
CA THR A 91 -0.37 27.78 -35.82
C THR A 91 -0.09 26.70 -34.78
N THR A 92 -0.76 25.54 -34.86
CA THR A 92 -0.49 24.38 -33.99
C THR A 92 0.90 23.83 -34.28
N ILE A 93 1.23 23.67 -35.57
CA ILE A 93 2.55 23.20 -36.01
C ILE A 93 3.65 24.16 -35.55
N SER A 94 3.48 25.46 -35.83
CA SER A 94 4.44 26.50 -35.42
C SER A 94 4.66 26.52 -33.91
N ARG A 95 3.58 26.50 -33.10
CA ARG A 95 3.69 26.47 -31.63
C ARG A 95 4.39 25.21 -31.13
N GLU A 96 4.13 24.05 -31.73
CA GLU A 96 4.80 22.81 -31.35
C GLU A 96 6.30 22.86 -31.65
N ILE A 97 6.67 23.35 -32.85
CA ILE A 97 8.07 23.51 -33.26
C ILE A 97 8.81 24.44 -32.30
N ASN A 98 8.26 25.63 -32.07
CA ASN A 98 8.88 26.63 -31.21
C ASN A 98 9.03 26.13 -29.77
N ARG A 99 8.00 25.46 -29.23
CA ARG A 99 8.04 24.86 -27.89
C ARG A 99 9.10 23.77 -27.76
N CYS A 100 9.44 23.09 -28.86
CA CYS A 100 10.43 22.02 -28.88
C CYS A 100 11.82 22.52 -29.35
N GLY A 101 12.11 23.81 -29.16
CA GLY A 101 13.44 24.38 -29.39
C GLY A 101 13.67 24.89 -30.81
N GLY A 102 12.64 24.98 -31.65
CA GLY A 102 12.69 25.51 -33.01
C GLY A 102 13.05 24.46 -34.06
N ARG A 103 13.05 24.88 -35.34
CA ARG A 103 13.23 23.98 -36.49
C ARG A 103 14.54 23.19 -36.46
N GLY A 104 15.67 23.83 -36.13
CA GLY A 104 16.97 23.17 -36.10
C GLY A 104 17.13 22.08 -35.04
N ARG A 105 16.35 22.14 -33.95
CA ARG A 105 16.42 21.20 -32.82
C ARG A 105 15.23 20.25 -32.73
N TYR A 106 14.22 20.42 -33.59
CA TYR A 106 13.02 19.62 -33.52
C TYR A 106 13.32 18.14 -33.80
N ARG A 107 12.90 17.26 -32.89
CA ARG A 107 12.95 15.81 -33.03
C ARG A 107 11.64 15.21 -32.52
N ALA A 108 10.99 14.40 -33.34
CA ALA A 108 9.66 13.85 -33.05
C ALA A 108 9.60 13.12 -31.70
N HIS A 109 10.53 12.20 -31.43
CA HIS A 109 10.56 11.42 -30.19
C HIS A 109 10.79 12.30 -28.94
N VAL A 110 11.60 13.36 -29.05
CA VAL A 110 11.84 14.32 -27.96
C VAL A 110 10.58 15.15 -27.70
N ALA A 111 9.94 15.64 -28.76
CA ALA A 111 8.69 16.39 -28.69
C ALA A 111 7.57 15.55 -28.07
N GLU A 112 7.47 14.26 -28.44
CA GLU A 112 6.52 13.30 -27.90
C GLU A 112 6.72 13.08 -26.39
N ARG A 113 7.97 12.83 -25.97
CA ARG A 113 8.33 12.69 -24.56
C ARG A 113 8.04 13.96 -23.77
N ALA A 114 8.43 15.13 -24.30
CA ALA A 114 8.18 16.42 -23.67
C ALA A 114 6.69 16.75 -23.57
N ALA A 115 5.88 16.36 -24.56
CA ALA A 115 4.43 16.51 -24.52
C ALA A 115 3.81 15.67 -23.40
N TRP A 116 4.26 14.43 -23.22
CA TRP A 116 3.90 13.65 -22.04
C TRP A 116 4.37 14.33 -20.76
N GLU A 117 5.64 14.69 -20.60
CA GLU A 117 6.11 15.33 -19.36
C GLU A 117 5.30 16.57 -18.97
N ARG A 118 5.04 17.48 -19.90
CA ARG A 118 4.21 18.67 -19.67
C ARG A 118 2.76 18.36 -19.29
N ALA A 119 2.20 17.26 -19.81
CA ALA A 119 0.85 16.83 -19.45
C ALA A 119 0.73 16.38 -17.98
N ARG A 120 1.84 16.16 -17.25
CA ARG A 120 1.79 15.81 -15.82
C ARG A 120 1.15 16.91 -14.97
N ARG A 121 1.29 18.19 -15.36
CA ARG A 121 0.75 19.39 -14.68
C ARG A 121 0.70 19.22 -13.14
N PRO A 122 1.86 18.97 -12.49
CA PRO A 122 1.89 18.82 -11.04
C PRO A 122 1.34 20.09 -10.38
N ARG A 123 0.44 19.92 -9.42
CA ARG A 123 0.00 21.01 -8.55
C ARG A 123 0.64 20.80 -7.19
N ALA A 124 1.18 21.88 -6.62
CA ALA A 124 1.68 21.86 -5.26
C ALA A 124 0.56 21.40 -4.31
N THR A 125 0.89 20.50 -3.39
CA THR A 125 -0.10 20.01 -2.43
C THR A 125 -0.34 21.03 -1.31
N LYS A 126 -1.49 20.96 -0.64
CA LYS A 126 -1.80 21.89 0.47
C LYS A 126 -0.76 21.86 1.59
N LEU A 127 -0.20 20.68 1.88
CA LEU A 127 0.87 20.50 2.88
C LEU A 127 2.24 20.99 2.38
N GLU A 128 2.45 21.15 1.07
CA GLU A 128 3.64 21.85 0.54
C GLU A 128 3.48 23.35 0.70
N LEU A 129 2.30 23.89 0.36
CA LEU A 129 2.01 25.32 0.34
C LEU A 129 1.87 25.93 1.74
N CYS A 130 1.26 25.20 2.69
CA CYS A 130 1.05 25.68 4.05
C CYS A 130 2.01 24.97 5.01
N GLY A 131 3.11 25.64 5.35
CA GLY A 131 4.15 25.12 6.24
C GLY A 131 3.66 24.88 7.68
N GLU A 132 2.82 25.78 8.19
CA GLU A 132 2.23 25.68 9.53
C GLU A 132 1.36 24.43 9.68
N LEU A 133 0.40 24.25 8.77
CA LEU A 133 -0.43 23.04 8.74
C LEU A 133 0.43 21.78 8.65
N ARG A 134 1.49 21.78 7.84
CA ARG A 134 2.40 20.65 7.72
C ARG A 134 3.10 20.34 9.05
N ALA A 135 3.66 21.35 9.71
CA ALA A 135 4.34 21.19 11.00
C ALA A 135 3.39 20.58 12.05
N LEU A 136 2.17 21.10 12.12
CA LEU A 136 1.15 20.63 13.06
C LEU A 136 0.71 19.18 12.77
N VAL A 137 0.56 18.81 11.50
CA VAL A 137 0.29 17.42 11.12
C VAL A 137 1.45 16.50 11.53
N ILE A 138 2.70 16.93 11.36
CA ILE A 138 3.89 16.15 11.76
C ILE A 138 3.91 15.96 13.28
N GLU A 139 3.69 17.02 14.04
CA GLU A 139 3.67 16.98 15.51
C GLU A 139 2.59 16.02 16.02
N ARG A 140 1.36 16.16 15.51
CA ARG A 140 0.23 15.31 15.91
C ARG A 140 0.44 13.84 15.52
N LEU A 141 1.04 13.58 14.36
CA LEU A 141 1.46 12.22 14.01
C LEU A 141 2.51 11.70 14.99
N GLY A 142 3.47 12.53 15.44
CA GLY A 142 4.44 12.16 16.48
C GLY A 142 3.82 11.80 17.83
N GLN A 143 2.62 12.32 18.12
CA GLN A 143 1.78 11.99 19.28
C GLN A 143 0.86 10.77 19.03
N ASP A 144 1.12 9.99 17.97
CA ASP A 144 0.35 8.81 17.57
C ASP A 144 -1.14 9.07 17.27
N HIS A 145 -1.49 10.32 16.95
CA HIS A 145 -2.83 10.63 16.45
C HIS A 145 -3.01 10.05 15.04
N SER A 146 -4.14 9.37 14.82
CA SER A 146 -4.50 8.91 13.47
C SER A 146 -4.82 10.09 12.54
N PRO A 147 -4.60 9.96 11.21
CA PRO A 147 -4.98 10.99 10.25
C PRO A 147 -6.43 11.48 10.38
N GLN A 148 -7.36 10.59 10.74
CA GLN A 148 -8.76 10.94 11.01
C GLN A 148 -8.91 11.83 12.24
N GLN A 149 -8.23 11.50 13.33
CA GLN A 149 -8.22 12.33 14.54
C GLN A 149 -7.60 13.69 14.27
N ILE A 150 -6.51 13.76 13.51
CA ILE A 150 -5.86 15.02 13.13
C ILE A 150 -6.82 15.91 12.35
N SER A 151 -7.46 15.38 11.30
CA SER A 151 -8.45 16.13 10.53
C SER A 151 -9.66 16.57 11.35
N GLY A 152 -10.13 15.73 12.27
CA GLY A 152 -11.23 16.09 13.16
C GLY A 152 -10.84 17.19 14.14
N TRP A 153 -9.67 17.08 14.75
CA TRP A 153 -9.12 18.06 15.69
C TRP A 153 -8.89 19.42 15.01
N LEU A 154 -8.31 19.45 13.80
CA LEU A 154 -8.11 20.69 13.04
C LEU A 154 -9.41 21.44 12.76
N ARG A 155 -10.52 20.72 12.54
CA ARG A 155 -11.84 21.32 12.35
C ARG A 155 -12.35 22.04 13.60
N LEU A 156 -12.06 21.48 14.78
CA LEU A 156 -12.48 22.06 16.06
C LEU A 156 -11.56 23.19 16.52
N ALA A 157 -10.24 23.04 16.32
CA ALA A 157 -9.25 24.02 16.76
C ALA A 157 -9.18 25.26 15.85
N TYR A 158 -9.49 25.11 14.56
CA TYR A 158 -9.40 26.17 13.56
C TYR A 158 -10.67 26.28 12.70
N PRO A 159 -11.85 26.51 13.30
CA PRO A 159 -13.13 26.44 12.58
C PRO A 159 -13.21 27.40 11.39
N ASP A 160 -12.70 28.63 11.54
CA ASP A 160 -12.82 29.69 10.53
C ASP A 160 -11.58 29.81 9.62
N ASN A 161 -10.54 29.00 9.84
CA ASN A 161 -9.33 29.05 9.02
C ASN A 161 -9.29 27.90 8.02
N GLU A 162 -9.75 28.18 6.79
CA GLU A 162 -9.73 27.21 5.70
C GLU A 162 -8.33 26.66 5.41
N GLN A 163 -7.26 27.44 5.60
CA GLN A 163 -5.90 26.98 5.33
C GLN A 163 -5.48 25.84 6.26
N MET A 164 -6.04 25.79 7.47
CA MET A 164 -5.79 24.73 8.46
C MET A 164 -6.65 23.49 8.26
N GLN A 165 -7.62 23.52 7.34
CA GLN A 165 -8.47 22.37 7.04
C GLN A 165 -7.80 21.38 6.08
N VAL A 166 -7.69 20.11 6.48
CA VAL A 166 -7.16 19.05 5.61
C VAL A 166 -7.90 17.73 5.82
N SER A 167 -8.21 17.04 4.72
CA SER A 167 -8.82 15.71 4.81
C SER A 167 -7.79 14.65 5.25
N HIS A 168 -8.24 13.64 5.98
CA HIS A 168 -7.39 12.54 6.42
C HIS A 168 -6.85 11.74 5.23
N GLU A 169 -7.62 11.71 4.13
CA GLU A 169 -7.18 11.15 2.85
C GLU A 169 -5.99 11.91 2.25
N THR A 170 -5.96 13.25 2.37
CA THR A 170 -4.80 14.05 1.96
C THR A 170 -3.56 13.69 2.77
N ILE A 171 -3.69 13.53 4.10
CA ILE A 171 -2.61 13.12 5.00
C ILE A 171 -2.11 11.71 4.62
N TYR A 172 -3.01 10.73 4.44
CA TYR A 172 -2.61 9.38 4.01
C TYR A 172 -1.90 9.39 2.66
N ARG A 173 -2.38 10.16 1.69
CA ARG A 173 -1.72 10.24 0.37
C ARG A 173 -0.35 10.90 0.47
N ALA A 174 -0.16 11.87 1.35
CA ALA A 174 1.15 12.48 1.61
C ALA A 174 2.12 11.49 2.28
N LEU A 175 1.64 10.65 3.20
CA LEU A 175 2.44 9.60 3.83
C LEU A 175 2.83 8.47 2.87
N TYR A 176 1.91 8.01 2.02
CA TYR A 176 2.14 6.83 1.17
C TYR A 176 2.78 7.15 -0.17
N VAL A 177 2.51 8.32 -0.77
CA VAL A 177 3.00 8.65 -2.11
C VAL A 177 4.25 9.50 -2.02
N GLN A 178 5.41 8.85 -2.02
CA GLN A 178 6.72 9.49 -1.88
C GLN A 178 6.97 10.61 -2.91
N ALA A 179 6.42 10.48 -4.12
CA ALA A 179 6.52 11.52 -5.17
C ALA A 179 5.85 12.86 -4.80
N ARG A 180 5.09 12.93 -3.70
CA ARG A 180 4.52 14.18 -3.18
C ARG A 180 5.46 14.93 -2.23
N GLY A 181 6.46 14.27 -1.63
CA GLY A 181 7.51 14.94 -0.85
C GLY A 181 7.08 15.77 0.38
N SER A 182 5.79 15.86 0.71
CA SER A 182 5.27 16.75 1.77
C SER A 182 5.46 16.20 3.18
N LEU A 183 5.52 14.88 3.34
CA LEU A 183 5.72 14.23 4.64
C LEU A 183 6.78 13.12 4.52
N ALA A 184 7.61 12.99 5.54
CA ALA A 184 8.61 11.92 5.61
C ALA A 184 7.92 10.55 5.74
N ARG A 185 8.43 9.56 5.01
CA ARG A 185 7.87 8.20 5.02
C ARG A 185 7.98 7.52 6.39
N GLU A 186 8.97 7.90 7.18
CA GLU A 186 9.20 7.39 8.54
C GLU A 186 8.02 7.64 9.48
N LEU A 187 7.24 8.70 9.23
CA LEU A 187 6.01 9.00 9.98
C LEU A 187 4.96 7.91 9.89
N THR A 188 5.05 6.99 8.92
CA THR A 188 4.19 5.81 8.86
C THR A 188 4.32 4.90 10.08
N ARG A 189 5.42 4.98 10.84
CA ARG A 189 5.63 4.23 12.10
C ARG A 189 4.62 4.60 13.20
N HIS A 190 4.10 5.83 13.16
CA HIS A 190 3.10 6.35 14.09
C HIS A 190 1.67 6.00 13.69
N LEU A 191 1.46 5.40 12.51
CA LEU A 191 0.17 4.85 12.18
C LEU A 191 -0.06 3.58 13.00
N ARG A 192 -1.26 3.40 13.55
CA ARG A 192 -1.66 2.20 14.32
C ARG A 192 -1.31 0.88 13.63
N THR A 193 -1.42 0.84 12.30
CA THR A 193 -1.14 -0.37 11.51
C THR A 193 0.30 -0.44 10.98
N ARG A 194 1.08 0.64 11.16
CA ARG A 194 2.45 0.85 10.65
C ARG A 194 2.61 0.57 9.15
N ARG A 195 1.50 0.60 8.41
CA ARG A 195 1.47 0.29 6.98
C ARG A 195 2.21 1.38 6.23
N GLN A 196 3.08 0.96 5.31
CA GLN A 196 3.87 1.87 4.48
C GLN A 196 3.23 2.15 3.11
N LYS A 197 2.09 1.53 2.81
CA LYS A 197 1.34 1.69 1.57
C LYS A 197 -0.14 1.44 1.82
N ARG A 198 -0.98 1.94 0.94
CA ARG A 198 -2.42 1.68 0.98
C ARG A 198 -2.73 0.25 0.54
N PHE A 199 -3.67 -0.37 1.25
CA PHE A 199 -4.27 -1.64 0.87
C PHE A 199 -5.56 -1.44 0.06
N ALA A 200 -5.79 -2.30 -0.94
CA ALA A 200 -7.06 -2.30 -1.68
C ALA A 200 -8.21 -2.62 -0.71
N ARG A 201 -9.41 -2.14 -1.00
CA ARG A 201 -10.59 -2.43 -0.16
C ARG A 201 -10.95 -3.91 -0.16
N ALA A 202 -10.85 -4.55 -1.32
CA ALA A 202 -11.02 -6.00 -1.48
C ALA A 202 -9.85 -6.83 -0.91
N HIS A 203 -8.81 -6.17 -0.40
CA HIS A 203 -7.71 -6.90 0.22
C HIS A 203 -8.21 -7.57 1.50
N SER A 204 -8.25 -8.89 1.46
CA SER A 204 -8.61 -9.73 2.59
C SER A 204 -7.41 -10.59 2.97
N ASN A 205 -7.18 -10.71 4.28
CA ASN A 205 -6.30 -11.73 4.84
C ASN A 205 -7.05 -13.06 5.06
N ARG A 206 -8.36 -13.16 4.75
CA ARG A 206 -9.10 -14.43 4.87
C ARG A 206 -8.46 -15.46 3.94
N GLY A 207 -8.09 -16.60 4.52
CA GLY A 207 -7.35 -17.68 3.84
C GLY A 207 -5.86 -17.42 3.63
N GLN A 208 -5.31 -16.31 4.13
CA GLN A 208 -3.90 -15.90 3.99
C GLN A 208 -3.21 -15.62 5.34
N GLY A 209 -3.85 -15.96 6.47
CA GLY A 209 -3.16 -16.03 7.76
C GLY A 209 -2.07 -17.12 7.75
N PRO A 210 -1.22 -17.22 8.80
CA PRO A 210 -0.55 -18.48 9.06
C PRO A 210 -1.64 -19.55 8.98
N GLY A 211 -1.42 -20.61 8.18
CA GLY A 211 -2.48 -21.50 7.73
C GLY A 211 -3.48 -21.83 8.84
N CYS A 212 -4.76 -21.97 8.49
CA CYS A 212 -5.75 -22.49 9.43
C CYS A 212 -5.11 -23.69 10.14
N ILE A 213 -5.11 -23.70 11.48
CA ILE A 213 -4.54 -24.81 12.25
C ILE A 213 -5.14 -26.09 11.65
N ALA A 214 -4.30 -26.99 11.14
CA ALA A 214 -4.79 -28.19 10.46
C ALA A 214 -5.61 -29.01 11.47
N GLY A 215 -6.86 -29.33 11.12
CA GLY A 215 -7.78 -29.99 12.05
C GLY A 215 -8.30 -29.09 13.19
N MET A 216 -8.32 -27.76 13.02
CA MET A 216 -8.94 -26.85 14.00
C MET A 216 -10.41 -27.20 14.21
N VAL A 217 -10.73 -27.74 15.39
CA VAL A 217 -12.12 -27.89 15.86
C VAL A 217 -12.62 -26.50 16.26
N MET A 218 -13.74 -26.08 15.69
CA MET A 218 -14.28 -24.76 15.97
C MET A 218 -14.89 -24.72 17.38
N ILE A 219 -14.81 -23.58 18.06
CA ILE A 219 -15.40 -23.42 19.42
C ILE A 219 -16.91 -23.74 19.42
N PHE A 220 -17.60 -23.50 18.30
CA PHE A 220 -19.02 -23.82 18.13
C PHE A 220 -19.33 -25.32 18.05
N GLU A 221 -18.33 -26.15 17.75
CA GLU A 221 -18.47 -27.61 17.68
C GLU A 221 -18.28 -28.28 19.05
N ARG A 222 -18.01 -27.51 20.11
CA ARG A 222 -17.84 -28.04 21.47
C ARG A 222 -19.17 -28.60 21.98
N PRO A 223 -19.15 -29.73 22.71
CA PRO A 223 -20.31 -30.23 23.42
C PRO A 223 -20.90 -29.17 24.36
N PRO A 224 -22.23 -29.10 24.53
CA PRO A 224 -22.89 -28.09 25.35
C PRO A 224 -22.49 -28.15 26.84
N GLU A 225 -22.14 -29.33 27.34
CA GLU A 225 -21.54 -29.56 28.68
C GLU A 225 -20.26 -28.76 28.93
N VAL A 226 -19.52 -28.36 27.89
CA VAL A 226 -18.34 -27.52 28.06
C VAL A 226 -18.73 -26.07 28.40
N ALA A 227 -19.93 -25.63 28.04
CA ALA A 227 -20.38 -24.25 28.26
C ALA A 227 -20.87 -24.02 29.70
N ASP A 228 -21.53 -25.01 30.30
CA ASP A 228 -22.13 -24.90 31.64
C ASP A 228 -21.11 -24.99 32.78
N ARG A 229 -19.90 -25.52 32.52
CA ARG A 229 -18.82 -25.69 33.51
C ARG A 229 -19.27 -26.52 34.74
N ALA A 230 -20.26 -27.39 34.55
CA ALA A 230 -20.89 -28.13 35.63
C ALA A 230 -20.13 -29.42 36.00
N VAL A 231 -19.23 -29.89 35.13
CA VAL A 231 -18.47 -31.13 35.30
C VAL A 231 -16.96 -30.82 35.40
N PRO A 232 -16.23 -31.41 36.37
CA PRO A 232 -14.78 -31.27 36.45
C PRO A 232 -14.11 -32.05 35.31
N GLY A 233 -12.98 -31.53 34.81
CA GLY A 233 -12.16 -32.20 33.80
C GLY A 233 -12.13 -31.49 32.44
N HIS A 234 -12.80 -30.35 32.32
CA HIS A 234 -12.64 -29.47 31.16
C HIS A 234 -11.51 -28.48 31.41
N TRP A 235 -10.42 -28.61 30.64
CA TRP A 235 -9.23 -27.77 30.77
C TRP A 235 -9.18 -26.70 29.68
N GLU A 236 -8.79 -25.50 30.07
CA GLU A 236 -8.51 -24.37 29.19
C GLU A 236 -7.00 -24.12 29.19
N GLY A 237 -6.42 -24.16 27.99
CA GLY A 237 -4.99 -23.99 27.76
C GLY A 237 -4.71 -22.65 27.09
N ASP A 238 -3.88 -21.81 27.70
CA ASP A 238 -3.34 -20.59 27.08
C ASP A 238 -1.81 -20.62 27.09
N LEU A 239 -1.20 -19.79 26.23
CA LEU A 239 0.25 -19.64 26.15
C LEU A 239 0.65 -18.19 26.39
N LEU A 240 1.40 -17.96 27.47
CA LEU A 240 1.96 -16.65 27.81
C LEU A 240 3.36 -16.55 27.22
N MET A 241 3.53 -15.68 26.22
CA MET A 241 4.81 -15.45 25.56
C MET A 241 5.73 -14.61 26.44
N GLY A 242 6.92 -15.15 26.75
CA GLY A 242 7.99 -14.43 27.43
C GLY A 242 8.97 -13.78 26.45
N THR A 243 10.09 -13.30 26.98
CA THR A 243 11.21 -12.79 26.16
C THR A 243 12.05 -13.94 25.61
N ARG A 244 12.74 -13.71 24.47
CA ARG A 244 13.74 -14.65 23.90
C ARG A 244 13.19 -16.08 23.74
N ASP A 245 12.03 -16.19 23.08
CA ASP A 245 11.34 -17.45 22.74
C ASP A 245 10.87 -18.31 23.93
N SER A 246 11.06 -17.88 25.16
CA SER A 246 10.46 -18.54 26.33
C SER A 246 8.93 -18.37 26.36
N ALA A 247 8.24 -19.32 26.97
CA ALA A 247 6.81 -19.20 27.26
C ALA A 247 6.43 -19.89 28.57
N ILE A 248 5.22 -19.64 29.02
CA ILE A 248 4.55 -20.40 30.08
C ILE A 248 3.22 -20.87 29.49
N ALA A 249 2.97 -22.18 29.50
CA ALA A 249 1.64 -22.69 29.22
C ALA A 249 0.83 -22.71 30.52
N THR A 250 -0.41 -22.26 30.45
CA THR A 250 -1.36 -22.29 31.57
C THR A 250 -2.40 -23.36 31.29
N LEU A 251 -2.58 -24.30 32.21
CA LEU A 251 -3.66 -25.26 32.20
C LEU A 251 -4.62 -24.93 33.33
N VAL A 252 -5.83 -24.51 32.99
CA VAL A 252 -6.85 -24.11 33.97
C VAL A 252 -8.06 -25.02 33.87
N GLU A 253 -8.36 -25.74 34.93
CA GLU A 253 -9.58 -26.53 35.05
C GLU A 253 -10.78 -25.57 35.25
N ARG A 254 -11.83 -25.72 34.44
CA ARG A 254 -12.84 -24.66 34.28
C ARG A 254 -13.91 -24.64 35.38
N GLN A 255 -14.04 -25.68 36.19
CA GLN A 255 -14.97 -25.72 37.33
C GLN A 255 -14.27 -25.31 38.64
N THR A 256 -13.22 -26.05 39.01
CA THR A 256 -12.41 -25.88 40.23
C THR A 256 -11.49 -24.66 40.18
N ARG A 257 -11.21 -24.13 38.98
CA ARG A 257 -10.22 -23.06 38.74
C ARG A 257 -8.80 -23.45 39.13
N TYR A 258 -8.53 -24.75 39.29
CA TYR A 258 -7.18 -25.24 39.51
C TYR A 258 -6.30 -24.85 38.32
N CYS A 259 -5.21 -24.14 38.59
CA CYS A 259 -4.32 -23.60 37.58
C CYS A 259 -2.93 -24.23 37.74
N GLN A 260 -2.43 -24.83 36.66
CA GLN A 260 -1.07 -25.34 36.57
C GLN A 260 -0.27 -24.51 35.57
N LEU A 261 0.92 -24.10 35.97
CA LEU A 261 1.84 -23.34 35.14
C LEU A 261 2.98 -24.24 34.68
N VAL A 262 3.18 -24.33 33.37
CA VAL A 262 4.20 -25.16 32.76
C VAL A 262 5.25 -24.26 32.12
N ALA A 263 6.46 -24.27 32.67
CA ALA A 263 7.56 -23.48 32.14
C ALA A 263 8.06 -24.08 30.81
N LEU A 264 8.17 -23.25 29.78
CA LEU A 264 8.64 -23.63 28.44
C LEU A 264 9.89 -22.81 28.09
N PRO A 265 11.07 -23.17 28.64
CA PRO A 265 12.31 -22.43 28.40
C PRO A 265 12.87 -22.63 26.99
N LYS A 266 12.41 -23.66 26.27
CA LYS A 266 12.98 -24.10 24.97
C LYS A 266 12.17 -23.65 23.74
N GLY A 267 11.13 -22.82 23.89
CA GLY A 267 10.35 -22.34 22.75
C GLY A 267 8.86 -22.64 22.82
N THR A 268 8.15 -22.22 21.78
CA THR A 268 6.70 -22.38 21.58
C THR A 268 6.34 -23.31 20.41
N ASN A 269 7.30 -24.15 20.01
CA ASN A 269 7.08 -25.14 18.97
C ASN A 269 6.15 -26.24 19.49
N ALA A 270 5.33 -26.81 18.61
CA ALA A 270 4.27 -27.76 18.99
C ALA A 270 4.80 -28.98 19.77
N GLU A 271 5.92 -29.56 19.32
CA GLU A 271 6.53 -30.75 19.93
C GLU A 271 6.99 -30.50 21.38
N PRO A 272 7.90 -29.53 21.67
CA PRO A 272 8.30 -29.23 23.05
C PRO A 272 7.15 -28.84 23.98
N VAL A 273 6.13 -28.14 23.45
CA VAL A 273 4.94 -27.77 24.23
C VAL A 273 4.15 -29.03 24.59
N CYS A 274 3.93 -29.93 23.65
CA CYS A 274 3.22 -31.18 23.88
C CYS A 274 3.91 -32.04 24.95
N GLU A 275 5.23 -32.22 24.85
CA GLU A 275 6.03 -32.98 25.82
C GLU A 275 5.91 -32.40 27.24
N ALA A 276 6.05 -31.08 27.37
CA ALA A 276 5.97 -30.41 28.66
C ALA A 276 4.56 -30.49 29.28
N LEU A 277 3.51 -30.37 28.45
CA LEU A 277 2.13 -30.52 28.90
C LEU A 277 1.83 -31.97 29.32
N GLN A 278 2.29 -32.97 28.57
CA GLN A 278 2.14 -34.38 28.94
C GLN A 278 2.81 -34.67 30.28
N ALA A 279 4.04 -34.20 30.49
CA ALA A 279 4.75 -34.35 31.76
C ALA A 279 4.08 -33.60 32.93
N SER A 280 3.38 -32.50 32.64
CA SER A 280 2.65 -31.72 33.64
C SER A 280 1.33 -32.39 34.05
N ILE A 281 0.63 -33.02 33.11
CA ILE A 281 -0.65 -33.69 33.35
C ILE A 281 -0.48 -34.91 34.27
N THR A 282 0.65 -35.61 34.20
CA THR A 282 0.92 -36.76 35.08
C THR A 282 1.12 -36.38 36.54
N THR A 283 1.35 -35.10 36.85
CA THR A 283 1.48 -34.61 38.24
C THR A 283 0.18 -34.06 38.80
N LEU A 284 -0.96 -34.24 38.11
CA LEU A 284 -2.24 -33.77 38.59
C LEU A 284 -2.70 -34.56 39.82
N PRO A 285 -3.25 -33.89 40.86
CA PRO A 285 -3.86 -34.56 42.00
C PRO A 285 -4.95 -35.54 41.56
N VAL A 286 -5.02 -36.70 42.19
CA VAL A 286 -6.04 -37.73 41.93
C VAL A 286 -7.43 -37.26 42.37
N GLN A 287 -7.50 -36.21 43.20
CA GLN A 287 -8.73 -35.65 43.77
C GLN A 287 -9.39 -34.55 42.93
N LEU A 288 -8.93 -34.32 41.69
CA LEU A 288 -9.51 -33.35 40.75
C LEU A 288 -10.70 -33.92 39.98
#